data_AF-A0A965IG85-F1
#
_entry.id   AF-A0A965IG85-F1
#
_cell.length_a   1.000
_cell.length_b   1.000
_cell.length_c   1.000
_cell.angle_alpha   90.00
_cell.angle_beta   90.00
_cell.angle_gamma   90.00
#
_symmetry.space_group_name_H-M   'P 1'
#
loop_
_entity.id
_entity.type
_entity.pdbx_description
1 polymer ?
#
loop_
_entity_poly.entity_id
_entity_poly.type
_entity_poly.pdbx_seq_one_letter_code
_entity_poly.pdbx_strand_id
1 'polypeptide(L)'
;MSIAYSWQFDSLDVYPHYQTVDDAVESMHWRITADDGLGHHATAYGEVKAGPIDVNNFIPFNQLTEPVVQGWCEAQMGSELDEVKAWLTGRINEQINPTIVALAPPW
;
A
#
# COMPACT_ATOMS: atom_id res chain seq x y z
N MET A 1 11.00 -19.86 -1.01
CA MET A 1 11.38 -18.44 -1.15
C MET A 1 10.43 -17.63 -0.29
N SER A 2 10.93 -16.77 0.59
CA SER A 2 10.09 -15.92 1.43
C SER A 2 10.17 -14.51 0.88
N ILE A 3 9.03 -13.89 0.59
CA ILE A 3 8.95 -12.49 0.17
C ILE A 3 8.49 -11.71 1.39
N ALA A 4 9.29 -10.74 1.81
CA ALA A 4 8.93 -9.77 2.82
C ALA A 4 8.12 -8.63 2.17
N TYR A 5 7.10 -8.15 2.86
CA TYR A 5 6.28 -7.01 2.43
C TYR A 5 6.41 -5.88 3.43
N SER A 6 6.80 -4.69 2.98
CA SER A 6 6.84 -3.48 3.78
C SER A 6 5.84 -2.45 3.24
N TRP A 7 5.20 -1.75 4.18
CA TRP A 7 4.26 -0.68 3.88
C TRP A 7 4.92 0.68 4.02
N GLN A 8 4.47 1.63 3.20
CA GLN A 8 4.78 3.06 3.31
C GLN A 8 3.49 3.83 3.01
N PHE A 9 3.26 4.91 3.76
CA PHE A 9 2.14 5.82 3.52
C PHE A 9 2.71 7.20 3.19
N ASP A 10 2.65 7.57 1.91
CA ASP A 10 3.24 8.82 1.41
C ASP A 10 2.42 10.05 1.87
N SER A 11 1.09 9.91 1.91
CA SER A 11 0.16 10.95 2.37
C SER A 11 -1.17 10.36 2.82
N LEU A 12 -1.87 11.10 3.67
CA LEU A 12 -3.25 10.86 4.07
C LEU A 12 -4.07 12.08 3.67
N ASP A 13 -5.10 11.89 2.85
CA ASP A 13 -6.02 12.97 2.54
C ASP A 13 -7.04 13.06 3.68
N VAL A 14 -7.26 14.28 4.18
CA VAL A 14 -8.14 14.53 5.31
C VAL A 14 -9.21 15.56 4.96
N TYR A 15 -10.37 15.42 5.59
CA TYR A 15 -11.29 16.52 5.73
C TYR A 15 -10.74 17.48 6.80
N PRO A 16 -10.44 18.75 6.47
CA PRO A 16 -9.95 19.71 7.46
C PRO A 16 -10.95 19.91 8.60
N HIS A 17 -12.25 19.81 8.30
CA HIS A 17 -13.33 19.80 9.26
C HIS A 17 -14.40 18.80 8.82
N TYR A 18 -14.76 17.85 9.70
CA TYR A 18 -15.78 16.85 9.48
C TYR A 18 -16.69 16.73 10.70
N GLN A 19 -17.91 17.27 10.60
CA GLN A 19 -18.89 17.33 11.69
C GLN A 19 -18.33 17.98 12.96
N THR A 20 -17.89 17.18 13.92
CA THR A 20 -17.38 17.62 15.23
C THR A 20 -15.89 17.37 15.41
N VAL A 21 -15.20 16.85 14.39
CA VAL A 21 -13.77 16.53 14.41
C VAL A 21 -13.05 17.25 13.26
N ASP A 22 -11.76 17.51 13.46
CA ASP A 22 -10.87 18.10 12.46
C ASP A 22 -9.85 17.08 11.97
N ASP A 23 -9.25 17.32 10.80
CA ASP A 23 -8.22 16.48 10.18
C ASP A 23 -8.61 14.99 10.08
N ALA A 24 -9.86 14.72 9.69
CA ALA A 24 -10.39 13.36 9.61
C ALA A 24 -10.00 12.67 8.30
N VAL A 25 -9.30 11.54 8.38
CA VAL A 25 -8.78 10.80 7.21
C VAL A 25 -9.91 10.31 6.29
N GLU A 26 -9.80 10.63 5.01
CA GLU A 26 -10.72 10.27 3.93
C GLU A 26 -10.12 9.18 3.04
N SER A 27 -8.83 9.31 2.69
CA SER A 27 -8.10 8.30 1.92
C SER A 27 -6.65 8.15 2.37
N MET A 28 -6.08 7.00 2.05
CA MET A 28 -4.73 6.59 2.40
C MET A 28 -3.96 6.29 1.11
N HIS A 29 -2.92 7.06 0.83
CA HIS A 29 -1.99 6.80 -0.26
C HIS A 29 -0.93 5.82 0.23
N TRP A 30 -0.95 4.60 -0.31
CA TRP A 30 -0.13 3.49 0.16
C TRP A 30 0.87 3.04 -0.90
N ARG A 31 1.97 2.46 -0.42
CA ARG A 31 2.95 1.73 -1.21
C ARG A 31 3.31 0.44 -0.49
N ILE A 32 3.30 -0.67 -1.23
CA ILE A 32 3.78 -1.97 -0.76
C ILE A 32 5.04 -2.31 -1.55
N THR A 33 6.11 -2.61 -0.83
CA THR A 33 7.36 -3.14 -1.41
C THR A 33 7.49 -4.61 -1.05
N ALA A 34 7.59 -5.45 -2.07
CA ALA A 34 7.97 -6.86 -1.95
C ALA A 34 9.48 -6.99 -2.15
N ASP A 35 10.16 -7.73 -1.29
CA ASP A 35 11.60 -7.98 -1.34
C ASP A 35 11.89 -9.45 -1.00
N ASP A 36 12.72 -10.11 -1.80
CA ASP A 36 13.08 -11.51 -1.61
C ASP A 36 14.36 -11.76 -0.78
N GLY A 37 15.02 -10.69 -0.36
CA GLY A 37 16.29 -10.69 0.37
C GLY A 37 17.51 -11.05 -0.48
N LEU A 38 17.35 -11.23 -1.79
CA LEU A 38 18.39 -11.63 -2.74
C LEU A 38 18.66 -10.56 -3.80
N GLY A 39 18.06 -9.38 -3.64
CA GLY A 39 18.24 -8.22 -4.53
C GLY A 39 17.13 -8.06 -5.56
N HIS A 40 16.10 -8.91 -5.55
CA HIS A 40 14.91 -8.75 -6.37
C HIS A 40 13.80 -8.10 -5.55
N HIS A 41 13.23 -7.03 -6.08
CA HIS A 41 12.17 -6.31 -5.42
C HIS A 41 11.13 -5.83 -6.42
N ALA A 42 9.90 -5.65 -5.95
CA ALA A 42 8.82 -5.08 -6.72
C ALA A 42 8.01 -4.14 -5.84
N THR A 43 7.46 -3.08 -6.42
CA THR A 43 6.66 -2.10 -5.69
C THR A 43 5.31 -1.91 -6.35
N ALA A 44 4.27 -1.80 -5.53
CA ALA A 44 2.94 -1.39 -5.93
C ALA A 44 2.56 -0.14 -5.12
N TYR A 45 1.79 0.75 -5.71
CA TYR A 45 1.27 1.94 -5.05
C TYR A 45 -0.19 2.13 -5.44
N GLY A 46 -0.95 2.81 -4.58
CA GLY A 46 -2.36 3.09 -4.81
C GLY A 46 -2.94 4.01 -3.76
N GLU A 47 -4.24 4.23 -3.89
CA GLU A 47 -5.06 4.96 -2.92
C GLU A 47 -6.21 4.03 -2.51
N VAL A 48 -6.57 4.05 -1.23
CA VAL A 48 -7.82 3.45 -0.77
C VAL A 48 -8.54 4.37 0.20
N LYS A 49 -9.88 4.41 0.13
CA LYS A 49 -10.70 5.20 1.06
C LYS A 49 -10.65 4.58 2.45
N ALA A 50 -10.54 5.41 3.49
CA ALA A 50 -10.52 4.97 4.89
C ALA A 50 -11.87 4.41 5.36
N GLY A 51 -12.94 4.70 4.62
CA GLY A 51 -14.31 4.30 4.91
C GLY A 51 -15.08 5.35 5.71
N PRO A 52 -16.26 5.00 6.27
CA PRO A 52 -17.06 5.93 7.05
C PRO A 52 -16.34 6.39 8.33
N ILE A 53 -16.36 7.70 8.60
CA ILE A 53 -15.78 8.29 9.81
C ILE A 53 -16.76 8.18 10.98
N ASP A 54 -16.37 7.44 12.03
CA ASP A 54 -17.07 7.42 13.32
C ASP A 54 -16.48 8.48 14.25
N VAL A 55 -17.22 9.60 14.40
CA VAL A 55 -16.81 10.72 15.25
C VAL A 55 -16.75 10.38 16.74
N ASN A 56 -17.39 9.29 17.19
CA ASN A 56 -17.36 8.85 18.59
C ASN A 56 -16.18 7.93 18.90
N ASN A 57 -15.53 7.37 17.87
CA ASN A 57 -14.37 6.49 17.98
C ASN A 57 -13.22 6.99 17.07
N PHE A 58 -13.04 8.31 17.06
CA PHE A 58 -12.06 9.00 16.23
C PHE A 58 -10.68 9.04 16.88
N ILE A 59 -9.63 8.72 16.12
CA ILE A 59 -8.25 8.90 16.54
C ILE A 59 -7.76 10.24 15.95
N PRO A 60 -7.37 11.22 16.77
CA PRO A 60 -6.83 12.49 16.28
C PRO A 60 -5.64 12.28 15.34
N PHE A 61 -5.55 13.08 14.29
CA PHE A 61 -4.52 12.93 13.25
C PHE A 61 -3.09 12.89 13.83
N ASN A 62 -2.80 13.73 14.81
CA ASN A 62 -1.49 13.78 15.49
C ASN A 62 -1.19 12.59 16.42
N GLN A 63 -2.15 11.68 16.63
CA GLN A 63 -2.00 10.44 17.38
C GLN A 63 -1.98 9.20 16.48
N LEU A 64 -2.11 9.38 15.17
CA LEU A 64 -2.03 8.27 14.23
C LEU A 64 -0.63 7.65 14.25
N THR A 65 -0.61 6.33 14.10
CA THR A 65 0.62 5.56 13.95
C THR A 65 0.52 4.74 12.67
N GLU A 66 1.66 4.43 12.07
CA GLU A 66 1.72 3.62 10.85
C GLU A 66 0.98 2.28 10.99
N PRO A 67 1.08 1.51 12.10
CA PRO A 67 0.32 0.27 12.25
C PRO A 67 -1.20 0.45 12.27
N VAL A 68 -1.69 1.59 12.79
CA VAL A 68 -3.13 1.90 12.79
C VAL A 68 -3.61 2.14 11.36
N VAL A 69 -2.91 3.00 10.62
CA VAL A 69 -3.23 3.32 9.22
C VAL A 69 -3.10 2.08 8.34
N GLN A 70 -2.07 1.26 8.56
CA GLN A 70 -1.92 -0.01 7.87
C GLN A 70 -3.12 -0.92 8.12
N GLY A 71 -3.55 -1.09 9.38
CA GLY A 71 -4.71 -1.91 9.70
C GLY A 71 -5.99 -1.43 8.99
N TRP A 72 -6.18 -0.12 8.85
CA TRP A 72 -7.29 0.44 8.08
C TRP A 72 -7.16 0.15 6.59
N CYS A 73 -5.99 0.37 6.01
CA CYS A 73 -5.72 0.12 4.60
C CYS A 73 -5.95 -1.36 4.26
N GLU A 74 -5.42 -2.29 5.07
CA GLU A 74 -5.60 -3.73 4.89
C GLU A 74 -7.08 -4.14 4.97
N ALA A 75 -7.84 -3.57 5.92
CA ALA A 75 -9.27 -3.84 6.05
C ALA A 75 -10.08 -3.34 4.85
N GLN A 76 -9.72 -2.19 4.28
CA GLN A 76 -10.43 -1.59 3.15
C GLN A 76 -10.08 -2.26 1.82
N MET A 77 -8.82 -2.66 1.62
CA MET A 77 -8.40 -3.41 0.44
C MET A 77 -9.00 -4.83 0.40
N GLY A 78 -9.11 -5.50 1.55
CA GLY A 78 -9.65 -6.84 1.61
C GLY A 78 -8.93 -7.81 0.67
N SER A 79 -9.67 -8.46 -0.24
CA SER A 79 -9.10 -9.41 -1.21
C SER A 79 -8.16 -8.77 -2.24
N GLU A 80 -8.29 -7.47 -2.50
CA GLU A 80 -7.38 -6.75 -3.40
C GLU A 80 -5.93 -6.81 -2.91
N LEU A 81 -5.72 -6.85 -1.58
CA LEU A 81 -4.39 -6.98 -1.00
C LEU A 81 -3.70 -8.28 -1.41
N ASP A 82 -4.45 -9.38 -1.50
CA ASP A 82 -3.91 -10.67 -1.94
C ASP A 82 -3.55 -10.64 -3.43
N GLU A 83 -4.36 -9.96 -4.26
CA GLU A 83 -4.08 -9.75 -5.68
C GLU A 83 -2.82 -8.90 -5.88
N VAL A 84 -2.65 -7.81 -5.12
CA VAL A 84 -1.45 -6.98 -5.14
C VAL A 84 -0.22 -7.78 -4.74
N LYS A 85 -0.29 -8.56 -3.66
CA LYS A 85 0.83 -9.42 -3.21
C LYS A 85 1.17 -10.50 -4.24
N ALA A 86 0.17 -11.12 -4.86
CA ALA A 86 0.36 -12.10 -5.92
C ALA A 86 1.01 -11.47 -7.16
N TRP A 87 0.58 -10.28 -7.56
CA TRP A 87 1.18 -9.53 -8.66
C TRP A 87 2.65 -9.19 -8.37
N LEU A 88 2.95 -8.65 -7.18
CA LEU A 88 4.32 -8.35 -6.76
C LEU A 88 5.23 -9.59 -6.76
N THR A 89 4.70 -10.72 -6.27
CA THR A 89 5.41 -12.02 -6.33
C THR A 89 5.70 -12.42 -7.78
N GLY A 90 4.73 -12.24 -8.68
CA GLY A 90 4.93 -12.47 -10.11
C GLY A 90 6.06 -11.63 -10.70
N ARG A 91 6.13 -10.34 -10.34
CA ARG A 91 7.19 -9.42 -10.79
C ARG A 91 8.57 -9.80 -10.28
N ILE A 92 8.68 -10.32 -9.05
CA ILE A 92 9.94 -10.87 -8.53
C ILE A 92 10.32 -12.14 -9.30
N ASN A 93 9.37 -13.04 -9.56
CA ASN A 93 9.63 -14.26 -10.33
C ASN A 93 10.09 -13.96 -11.77
N GLU A 94 9.56 -12.93 -12.41
CA GLU A 94 10.00 -12.47 -13.73
C GLU A 94 11.43 -11.90 -13.71
N GLN A 95 11.90 -11.33 -12.60
CA GLN A 95 13.29 -10.89 -12.46
C GLN A 95 14.25 -12.07 -12.29
N ILE A 96 13.82 -13.13 -11.60
CA ILE A 96 14.60 -14.34 -11.37
C ILE A 96 14.67 -15.19 -12.64
N ASN A 97 13.52 -15.39 -13.29
CA ASN A 97 13.35 -16.22 -14.48
C ASN A 97 12.64 -15.42 -15.59
N PRO A 98 13.35 -14.50 -16.27
CA PRO A 98 12.75 -13.67 -17.30
C PRO A 98 12.28 -14.51 -18.48
N THR A 99 11.01 -14.38 -18.84
CA THR A 99 10.40 -15.03 -20.01
C THR A 99 10.45 -14.14 -21.26
N ILE A 100 10.61 -12.83 -21.06
CA ILE A 100 10.75 -11.83 -22.12
C ILE A 100 12.04 -11.05 -21.84
N VAL A 101 12.91 -10.95 -22.85
CA VAL A 101 14.15 -10.17 -22.77
C VAL A 101 14.11 -9.08 -23.83
N ALA A 102 14.32 -7.84 -23.42
CA ALA A 102 14.50 -6.74 -24.34
C ALA A 102 15.91 -6.80 -24.95
N LEU A 103 16.00 -6.98 -26.26
CA LEU A 103 17.25 -6.82 -27.00
C LEU A 103 17.28 -5.43 -27.63
N ALA A 104 18.48 -4.84 -27.72
CA ALA A 104 18.66 -3.63 -28.51
C ALA A 104 18.26 -3.92 -29.97
N PRO A 105 17.60 -2.98 -30.66
CA PRO A 105 17.43 -3.09 -32.10
C PRO A 105 18.78 -3.31 -32.78
N PRO A 106 18.87 -4.15 -33.82
CA PRO A 106 20.14 -4.46 -34.49
C PRO A 106 20.71 -3.31 -35.35
N TRP A 107 20.20 -2.09 -35.20
CA TRP A 107 20.61 -0.88 -35.92
C TRP A 107 20.81 0.30 -34.97
#